data_AF-A0A6V7SU51-F1
#
_entry.id   AF-A0A6V7SU51-F1
#
_cell.length_a   1.000
_cell.length_b   1.000
_cell.length_c   1.000
_cell.angle_alpha   90.00
_cell.angle_beta   90.00
_cell.angle_gamma   90.00
#
_symmetry.space_group_name_H-M   'P 1'
#
loop_
_entity.id
_entity.type
_entity.pdbx_description
1 polymer ?
#
loop_
_entity_poly.entity_id
_entity_poly.type
_entity_poly.pdbx_seq_one_letter_code
_entity_poly.pdbx_strand_id
1 'polypeptide(L)'
;MNPDINGNLTSIENDRYGMIVLVLTFLCGFILGLCFKYICQIKKNASKIRDIYETVNAYGSDCKMVFCVRTDIKMTKGKIASQCCHACLGVYEKILKRNNKLKANENSKNVLTYYDIWKKTGQKKIVLKISSLEEMYEIEKKAQMDGLITSIIIDAGRTQIEPNTETVIAIEPVPDEIVNKITGQLKLL
;
A
#
# COMPACT_ATOMS: atom_id res chain seq x y z
N MET A 1 59.77 -21.21 -53.46
CA MET A 1 58.97 -21.37 -52.23
C MET A 1 57.65 -20.65 -52.50
N ASN A 2 56.54 -21.38 -52.66
CA ASN A 2 55.34 -20.90 -53.35
C ASN A 2 54.43 -20.06 -52.40
N PRO A 3 54.31 -18.73 -52.58
CA PRO A 3 53.57 -17.86 -51.67
C PRO A 3 52.05 -18.10 -51.67
N ASP A 4 51.51 -18.71 -52.72
CA ASP A 4 50.05 -18.87 -52.91
C ASP A 4 49.42 -19.95 -52.01
N ILE A 5 50.19 -20.98 -51.64
CA ILE A 5 49.71 -22.06 -50.76
C ILE A 5 49.59 -21.57 -49.31
N ASN A 6 50.53 -20.73 -48.87
CA ASN A 6 50.50 -20.14 -47.53
C ASN A 6 49.40 -19.08 -47.39
N GLY A 7 49.12 -18.31 -48.44
CA GLY A 7 47.97 -17.38 -48.48
C GLY A 7 46.61 -18.07 -48.38
N ASN A 8 46.43 -19.21 -49.06
CA ASN A 8 45.19 -19.99 -48.98
C ASN A 8 45.05 -20.77 -47.67
N LEU A 9 46.14 -21.26 -47.07
CA LEU A 9 46.05 -21.89 -45.74
C LEU A 9 45.66 -20.88 -44.66
N THR A 10 46.26 -19.68 -44.69
CA THR A 10 46.00 -18.62 -43.70
C THR A 10 44.60 -18.02 -43.84
N SER A 11 44.04 -17.93 -45.05
CA SER A 11 42.64 -17.50 -45.25
C SER A 11 41.64 -18.53 -44.71
N ILE A 12 41.86 -19.82 -44.97
CA ILE A 12 41.02 -20.90 -44.46
C ILE A 12 41.07 -20.99 -42.92
N GLU A 13 42.24 -20.73 -42.31
CA GLU A 13 42.37 -20.68 -40.86
C GLU A 13 41.60 -19.49 -40.26
N ASN A 14 41.74 -18.30 -40.84
CA ASN A 14 41.03 -17.10 -40.38
C ASN A 14 39.50 -17.24 -40.48
N ASP A 15 38.98 -17.83 -41.56
CA ASP A 15 37.54 -18.10 -41.71
C ASP A 15 37.04 -19.08 -40.65
N ARG A 16 37.85 -20.10 -40.30
CA ARG A 16 37.53 -21.06 -39.24
C ARG A 16 37.48 -20.38 -37.87
N TYR A 17 38.43 -19.50 -37.54
CA TYR A 17 38.42 -18.73 -36.29
C TYR A 17 37.21 -17.77 -36.23
N GLY A 18 36.85 -17.12 -37.34
CA GLY A 18 35.67 -16.26 -37.43
C GLY A 18 34.36 -16.99 -37.12
N MET A 19 34.18 -18.19 -37.67
CA MET A 19 33.02 -19.03 -37.39
C MET A 19 32.98 -19.52 -35.93
N ILE A 20 34.12 -19.89 -35.35
CA ILE A 20 34.20 -20.30 -33.94
C ILE A 20 33.84 -19.13 -33.00
N VAL A 21 34.36 -17.94 -33.26
CA VAL A 21 34.06 -16.74 -32.46
C VAL A 21 32.57 -16.38 -32.56
N LEU A 22 31.96 -16.51 -33.73
CA LEU A 22 30.52 -16.27 -33.92
C LEU A 22 29.68 -17.25 -33.09
N VAL A 23 30.04 -18.54 -33.10
CA VAL A 23 29.33 -19.57 -32.32
C VAL A 23 29.51 -19.35 -30.83
N LEU A 24 30.73 -19.05 -30.35
CA LEU A 24 31.00 -18.79 -28.94
C LEU A 24 30.28 -17.54 -28.42
N THR A 25 30.25 -16.46 -29.20
CA THR A 25 29.54 -15.22 -28.83
C THR A 25 28.03 -15.44 -28.80
N PHE A 26 27.48 -16.19 -29.75
CA PHE A 26 26.06 -16.58 -29.75
C PHE A 26 25.71 -17.45 -28.52
N LEU A 27 26.52 -18.48 -28.22
CA LEU A 27 26.30 -19.34 -27.06
C LEU A 27 26.44 -18.55 -25.74
N CYS A 28 27.42 -17.66 -25.63
CA CYS A 28 27.58 -16.80 -24.46
C CYS A 28 26.36 -15.88 -24.26
N GLY A 29 25.89 -15.23 -25.34
CA GLY A 29 24.69 -14.39 -25.30
C GLY A 29 23.43 -15.17 -24.92
N PHE A 30 23.28 -16.40 -25.44
CA PHE A 30 22.15 -17.27 -25.12
C PHE A 30 22.18 -17.70 -23.65
N ILE A 31 23.33 -18.13 -23.13
CA ILE A 31 23.50 -18.52 -21.73
C ILE A 31 23.23 -17.32 -20.80
N LEU A 32 23.78 -16.14 -21.12
CA LEU A 32 23.53 -14.90 -20.36
C LEU A 32 22.04 -14.54 -20.34
N GLY A 33 21.33 -14.70 -21.47
CA GLY A 33 19.88 -14.48 -21.55
C GLY A 33 19.08 -15.44 -20.67
N LEU A 34 19.46 -16.72 -20.63
CA LEU A 34 18.84 -17.71 -19.74
C LEU A 34 19.10 -17.38 -18.26
N CYS A 35 20.35 -17.03 -17.91
CA CYS A 35 20.72 -16.61 -16.57
C CYS A 35 19.95 -15.36 -16.12
N PHE A 36 19.84 -14.35 -16.99
CA PHE A 36 19.07 -13.13 -16.70
C PHE A 36 17.60 -13.45 -16.43
N LYS A 37 16.98 -14.28 -17.28
CA LYS A 37 15.59 -14.71 -17.10
C LYS A 37 15.39 -15.47 -15.78
N TYR A 38 16.34 -16.35 -15.43
CA TYR A 38 16.31 -17.11 -14.18
C TYR A 38 16.41 -16.19 -12.95
N ILE A 39 17.33 -15.21 -12.98
CA ILE A 39 17.47 -14.21 -11.91
C ILE A 39 16.20 -13.37 -11.77
N CYS A 40 15.62 -12.92 -12.89
CA CYS A 40 14.35 -12.20 -12.87
C CYS A 40 13.21 -13.05 -12.30
N GLN A 41 13.17 -14.35 -12.60
CA GLN A 41 12.18 -15.27 -12.05
C GLN A 41 12.34 -15.44 -10.53
N ILE A 42 13.57 -15.56 -10.02
CA ILE A 42 13.85 -15.63 -8.58
C ILE A 42 13.37 -14.36 -7.88
N LYS A 43 13.67 -13.18 -8.44
CA LYS A 43 13.21 -11.90 -7.87
C LYS A 43 11.68 -11.82 -7.77
N LYS A 44 10.96 -12.26 -8.81
CA LYS A 44 9.49 -12.33 -8.81
C LYS A 44 8.94 -13.30 -7.76
N ASN A 45 9.58 -14.46 -7.59
CA ASN A 45 9.16 -15.43 -6.57
C ASN A 45 9.42 -14.89 -5.15
N ALA A 46 10.56 -14.24 -4.92
CA ALA A 46 10.89 -13.63 -3.64
C ALA A 46 9.91 -12.52 -3.25
N SER A 47 9.52 -11.66 -4.19
CA SER A 47 8.50 -10.63 -3.92
C SER A 47 7.16 -11.27 -3.54
N LYS A 48 6.75 -12.32 -4.25
CA LYS A 48 5.50 -13.05 -3.96
C LYS A 48 5.50 -13.70 -2.58
N ILE A 49 6.61 -14.30 -2.17
CA ILE A 49 6.77 -14.89 -0.83
C ILE A 49 6.70 -13.81 0.25
N ARG A 50 7.36 -12.66 0.03
CA ARG A 50 7.30 -11.52 0.96
C ARG A 50 5.87 -11.00 1.09
N ASP A 51 5.16 -10.83 -0.01
CA ASP A 51 3.77 -10.34 0.01
C ASP A 51 2.85 -11.34 0.74
N ILE A 52 3.09 -12.65 0.61
CA ILE A 52 2.40 -13.71 1.39
C ILE A 52 2.75 -13.59 2.87
N TYR A 53 4.02 -13.41 3.22
CA TYR A 53 4.45 -13.28 4.60
C TYR A 53 3.84 -12.04 5.28
N GLU A 54 3.84 -10.90 4.60
CA GLU A 54 3.16 -9.69 5.06
C GLU A 54 1.65 -9.92 5.22
N THR A 55 1.03 -10.64 4.28
CA THR A 55 -0.39 -11.02 4.35
C THR A 55 -0.69 -11.92 5.55
N VAL A 56 0.15 -12.93 5.81
CA VAL A 56 0.00 -13.86 6.94
C VAL A 56 0.22 -13.14 8.26
N ASN A 57 1.23 -12.28 8.35
CA ASN A 57 1.49 -11.46 9.53
C ASN A 57 0.36 -10.46 9.80
N ALA A 58 -0.21 -9.88 8.73
CA ALA A 58 -1.34 -8.97 8.82
C ALA A 58 -2.64 -9.70 9.25
N TYR A 59 -2.84 -10.96 8.86
CA TYR A 59 -3.95 -11.78 9.40
C TYR A 59 -3.82 -12.09 10.89
N GLY A 60 -2.58 -12.08 11.42
CA GLY A 60 -2.32 -12.22 12.85
C GLY A 60 -2.62 -10.96 13.67
N SER A 61 -2.83 -9.82 13.02
CA SER A 61 -3.03 -8.52 13.68
C SER A 61 -4.46 -7.99 13.48
N ASP A 62 -5.18 -7.82 14.59
CA ASP A 62 -6.52 -7.24 14.60
C ASP A 62 -6.46 -5.81 14.03
N CYS A 63 -7.19 -5.58 12.94
CA CYS A 63 -7.29 -4.28 12.31
C CYS A 63 -8.51 -3.53 12.84
N LYS A 64 -8.38 -2.23 13.09
CA LYS A 64 -9.49 -1.38 13.53
C LYS A 64 -9.51 -0.04 12.81
N MET A 65 -10.72 0.46 12.58
CA MET A 65 -10.98 1.84 12.16
C MET A 65 -11.23 2.68 13.41
N VAL A 66 -10.63 3.86 13.50
CA VAL A 66 -10.73 4.74 14.67
C VAL A 66 -11.45 6.03 14.31
N PHE A 67 -12.35 6.47 15.19
CA PHE A 67 -13.11 7.72 15.08
C PHE A 67 -12.76 8.58 16.28
N CYS A 68 -12.34 9.82 16.07
CA CYS A 68 -12.10 10.78 17.15
C CYS A 68 -13.16 11.87 17.08
N VAL A 69 -13.99 11.95 18.11
CA VAL A 69 -15.17 12.81 18.19
C VAL A 69 -14.85 14.02 19.06
N ARG A 70 -15.13 15.22 18.55
CA ARG A 70 -15.05 16.45 19.31
C ARG A 70 -16.14 16.52 20.38
N THR A 71 -15.71 16.57 21.64
CA THR A 71 -16.61 16.65 22.80
C THR A 71 -16.84 18.08 23.28
N ASP A 72 -16.00 19.03 22.87
CA ASP A 72 -16.12 20.46 23.15
C ASP A 72 -17.40 21.08 22.54
N ILE A 73 -17.86 20.57 21.40
CA ILE A 73 -19.05 21.04 20.69
C ILE A 73 -20.37 20.35 21.12
N LYS A 74 -20.35 19.57 22.21
CA LYS A 74 -21.52 18.99 22.91
C LYS A 74 -22.61 18.39 21.99
N MET A 75 -22.20 17.58 21.01
CA MET A 75 -23.15 16.87 20.15
C MET A 75 -24.06 15.90 20.93
N THR A 76 -25.32 15.78 20.51
CA THR A 76 -26.23 14.73 21.02
C THR A 76 -25.79 13.34 20.51
N LYS A 77 -26.17 12.29 21.24
CA LYS A 77 -25.81 10.89 20.90
C LYS A 77 -26.17 10.51 19.46
N GLY A 78 -27.36 10.89 19.00
CA GLY A 78 -27.82 10.61 17.63
C GLY A 78 -26.99 11.34 16.57
N LYS A 79 -26.61 12.59 16.85
CA LYS A 79 -25.74 13.37 15.96
C LYS A 79 -24.35 12.76 15.86
N ILE A 80 -23.75 12.37 16.99
CA ILE A 80 -22.46 11.67 17.02
C ILE A 80 -22.49 10.42 16.14
N ALA A 81 -23.51 9.57 16.30
CA ALA A 81 -23.65 8.35 15.51
C ALA A 81 -23.71 8.65 14.01
N SER A 82 -24.53 9.64 13.60
CA SER A 82 -24.62 10.08 12.20
C SER A 82 -23.28 10.58 11.66
N GLN A 83 -22.56 11.41 12.42
CA GLN A 83 -21.27 11.94 11.99
C GLN A 83 -20.19 10.86 11.88
N CYS A 84 -20.19 9.87 12.78
CA CYS A 84 -19.30 8.72 12.66
C CYS A 84 -19.61 7.89 11.40
N CYS A 85 -20.89 7.70 11.05
CA CYS A 85 -21.26 7.03 9.80
C CYS A 85 -20.75 7.79 8.56
N HIS A 86 -20.89 9.12 8.54
CA HIS A 86 -20.35 9.95 7.46
C HIS A 86 -18.82 9.83 7.37
N ALA A 87 -18.12 9.86 8.50
CA ALA A 87 -16.66 9.72 8.56
C ALA A 87 -16.21 8.36 8.03
N CYS A 88 -16.92 7.29 8.40
CA CYS A 88 -16.65 5.92 7.93
C CYS A 88 -16.79 5.84 6.41
N LEU A 89 -17.85 6.43 5.85
CA LEU A 89 -18.09 6.40 4.41
C LEU A 89 -17.01 7.21 3.65
N GLY A 90 -16.64 8.38 4.16
CA GLY A 90 -15.58 9.20 3.55
C GLY A 90 -14.23 8.50 3.50
N VAL A 91 -13.86 7.78 4.57
CA VAL A 91 -12.66 6.93 4.58
C VAL A 91 -12.81 5.74 3.62
N TYR A 92 -13.96 5.06 3.64
CA TYR A 92 -14.24 3.92 2.77
C TYR A 92 -14.08 4.24 1.28
N GLU A 93 -14.65 5.35 0.82
CA GLU A 93 -14.56 5.79 -0.59
C GLU A 93 -13.11 6.08 -1.00
N LYS A 94 -12.34 6.74 -0.14
CA LYS A 94 -10.91 7.01 -0.36
C LYS A 94 -10.11 5.71 -0.44
N ILE A 95 -10.38 4.73 0.43
CA ILE A 95 -9.76 3.40 0.39
C ILE A 95 -10.09 2.68 -0.92
N LEU A 96 -11.35 2.65 -1.32
CA LEU A 96 -11.75 2.00 -2.58
C LEU A 96 -11.02 2.62 -3.77
N LYS A 97 -10.93 3.96 -3.83
CA LYS A 97 -10.18 4.66 -4.88
C LYS A 97 -8.70 4.28 -4.89
N ARG A 98 -8.05 4.18 -3.72
CA ARG A 98 -6.65 3.73 -3.61
C ARG A 98 -6.49 2.27 -4.04
N ASN A 99 -7.34 1.38 -3.52
CA ASN A 99 -7.26 -0.06 -3.77
C ASN A 99 -7.57 -0.41 -5.23
N ASN A 100 -8.49 0.28 -5.89
CA ASN A 100 -8.76 0.10 -7.32
C ASN A 100 -7.53 0.46 -8.17
N LYS A 101 -6.82 1.54 -7.82
CA LYS A 101 -5.55 1.90 -8.49
C LYS A 101 -4.47 0.85 -8.27
N LEU A 102 -4.34 0.33 -7.05
CA LEU A 102 -3.37 -0.73 -6.73
C LEU A 102 -3.67 -2.01 -7.52
N LYS A 103 -4.93 -2.44 -7.57
CA LYS A 103 -5.36 -3.68 -8.23
C LYS A 103 -5.40 -3.58 -9.76
N ALA A 104 -5.31 -2.37 -10.33
CA ALA A 104 -5.16 -2.18 -11.77
C ALA A 104 -3.78 -2.63 -12.31
N ASN A 105 -2.78 -2.76 -11.43
CA ASN A 105 -1.48 -3.31 -11.81
C ASN A 105 -1.53 -4.85 -11.78
N GLU A 106 -1.20 -5.51 -12.89
CA GLU A 106 -1.24 -6.98 -13.01
C GLU A 106 -0.39 -7.69 -11.95
N ASN A 107 0.72 -7.06 -11.52
CA ASN A 107 1.60 -7.62 -10.50
C ASN A 107 1.02 -7.53 -9.07
N SER A 108 -0.01 -6.71 -8.85
CA SER A 108 -0.58 -6.42 -7.52
C SER A 108 -2.04 -6.83 -7.36
N LYS A 109 -2.61 -7.54 -8.34
CA LYS A 109 -4.03 -7.91 -8.38
C LYS A 109 -4.51 -8.72 -7.16
N ASN A 110 -3.61 -9.50 -6.55
CA ASN A 110 -3.91 -10.38 -5.41
C ASN A 110 -3.38 -9.85 -4.07
N VAL A 111 -2.91 -8.60 -4.00
CA VAL A 111 -2.43 -8.03 -2.74
C VAL A 111 -3.59 -7.84 -1.77
N LEU A 112 -3.46 -8.42 -0.58
CA LEU A 112 -4.40 -8.21 0.51
C LEU A 112 -4.06 -6.91 1.25
N THR A 113 -5.03 -6.04 1.41
CA THR A 113 -4.87 -4.78 2.16
C THR A 113 -5.39 -4.92 3.58
N TYR A 114 -4.98 -4.02 4.50
CA TYR A 114 -5.56 -3.95 5.85
C TYR A 114 -7.08 -3.78 5.83
N TYR A 115 -7.61 -3.05 4.85
CA TYR A 115 -9.05 -2.97 4.62
C TYR A 115 -9.68 -4.31 4.26
N ASP A 116 -9.03 -5.13 3.42
CA ASP A 116 -9.57 -6.45 3.07
C ASP A 116 -9.59 -7.40 4.29
N ILE A 117 -8.60 -7.28 5.18
CA ILE A 117 -8.54 -8.01 6.46
C ILE A 117 -9.66 -7.53 7.38
N TRP A 118 -9.70 -6.23 7.67
CA TRP A 118 -10.72 -5.59 8.49
C TRP A 118 -12.15 -5.93 8.04
N LYS A 119 -12.38 -5.98 6.71
CA LYS A 119 -13.67 -6.36 6.14
C LYS A 119 -14.07 -7.81 6.46
N LYS A 120 -13.10 -8.71 6.58
CA LYS A 120 -13.30 -10.14 6.91
C LYS A 120 -13.31 -10.39 8.42
N THR A 121 -12.71 -9.51 9.23
CA THR A 121 -12.59 -9.65 10.69
C THR A 121 -13.64 -8.84 11.46
N GLY A 122 -14.85 -8.70 10.92
CA GLY A 122 -15.98 -8.07 11.62
C GLY A 122 -15.96 -6.54 11.66
N GLN A 123 -15.01 -5.90 10.95
CA GLN A 123 -14.99 -4.44 10.75
C GLN A 123 -14.97 -3.65 12.06
N LYS A 124 -14.06 -3.97 12.98
CA LYS A 124 -13.90 -3.32 14.29
C LYS A 124 -13.80 -1.80 14.16
N LYS A 125 -14.61 -1.08 14.94
CA LYS A 125 -14.67 0.39 14.99
C LYS A 125 -14.51 0.84 16.43
N ILE A 126 -13.58 1.76 16.68
CA ILE A 126 -13.35 2.32 18.01
C ILE A 126 -13.63 3.82 17.96
N VAL A 127 -14.48 4.29 18.89
CA VAL A 127 -14.85 5.70 19.00
C VAL A 127 -14.18 6.29 20.23
N LEU A 128 -13.36 7.31 20.00
CA LEU A 128 -12.55 8.01 20.98
C LEU A 128 -13.03 9.46 21.08
N LYS A 129 -12.71 10.10 22.20
CA LYS A 129 -12.98 11.53 22.41
C LYS A 129 -11.73 12.36 22.28
N ILE A 130 -11.92 13.53 21.68
CA ILE A 130 -10.96 14.64 21.63
C ILE A 130 -11.63 15.91 22.14
N SER A 131 -10.81 16.85 22.56
CA SER A 131 -11.21 18.03 23.33
C SER A 131 -11.13 19.33 22.54
N SER A 132 -10.54 19.33 21.34
CA SER A 132 -10.44 20.54 20.51
C SER A 132 -10.28 20.25 19.02
N LEU A 133 -10.37 21.31 18.21
CA LEU A 133 -10.10 21.26 16.76
C LEU A 133 -8.60 21.10 16.47
N GLU A 134 -7.74 21.69 17.30
CA GLU A 134 -6.29 21.58 17.18
C GLU A 134 -5.83 20.13 17.37
N GLU A 135 -6.40 19.43 18.35
CA GLU A 135 -6.15 18.00 18.58
C GLU A 135 -6.58 17.15 17.37
N MET A 136 -7.70 17.51 16.72
CA MET A 136 -8.15 16.85 15.48
C MET A 136 -7.13 17.00 14.35
N TYR A 137 -6.61 18.21 14.14
CA TYR A 137 -5.62 18.47 13.09
C TYR A 137 -4.25 17.85 13.40
N GLU A 138 -3.87 17.74 14.67
CA GLU A 138 -2.67 17.01 15.07
C GLU A 138 -2.78 15.51 14.73
N ILE A 139 -3.94 14.91 15.02
CA ILE A 139 -4.24 13.51 14.65
C ILE A 139 -4.18 13.32 13.13
N GLU A 140 -4.82 14.23 12.37
CA GLU A 140 -4.79 14.17 10.92
C GLU A 140 -3.36 14.24 10.38
N LYS A 141 -2.57 15.20 10.86
CA LYS A 141 -1.18 15.37 10.44
C LYS A 141 -0.35 14.12 10.71
N LYS A 142 -0.45 13.54 11.92
CA LYS A 142 0.27 12.30 12.28
C LYS A 142 -0.15 11.13 11.39
N ALA A 143 -1.44 10.96 11.15
CA ALA A 143 -1.96 9.92 10.27
C ALA A 143 -1.46 10.09 8.82
N GLN A 144 -1.46 11.32 8.30
CA GLN A 144 -0.96 11.61 6.95
C GLN A 144 0.55 11.38 6.82
N MET A 145 1.34 11.69 7.86
CA MET A 145 2.78 11.39 7.89
C MET A 145 3.06 9.88 7.80
N ASP A 146 2.20 9.05 8.37
CA ASP A 146 2.25 7.58 8.29
C ASP A 146 1.59 7.03 6.99
N GLY A 147 1.18 7.90 6.07
CA GLY A 147 0.54 7.51 4.81
C GLY A 147 -0.88 6.97 4.95
N LEU A 148 -1.54 7.23 6.09
CA LEU A 148 -2.89 6.77 6.39
C LEU A 148 -3.95 7.70 5.81
N ILE A 149 -5.04 7.11 5.33
CA ILE A 149 -6.23 7.81 4.88
C ILE A 149 -7.04 8.28 6.09
N THR A 150 -7.39 9.56 6.09
CA THR A 150 -8.30 10.18 7.06
C THR A 150 -9.54 10.75 6.39
N SER A 151 -10.59 11.02 7.17
CA SER A 151 -11.72 11.84 6.73
C SER A 151 -12.25 12.67 7.89
N ILE A 152 -12.19 14.00 7.76
CA ILE A 152 -12.85 14.94 8.67
C ILE A 152 -14.24 15.23 8.14
N ILE A 153 -15.23 15.22 9.03
CA ILE A 153 -16.62 15.55 8.69
C ILE A 153 -17.00 16.92 9.24
N ILE A 154 -17.54 17.72 8.34
CA ILE A 154 -18.05 19.06 8.59
C ILE A 154 -19.58 18.98 8.67
N ASP A 155 -20.16 19.48 9.76
CA ASP A 155 -21.61 19.58 9.86
C ASP A 155 -22.12 20.75 9.01
N ALA A 156 -22.96 20.44 8.02
CA ALA A 156 -23.54 21.43 7.11
C ALA A 156 -24.61 22.34 7.75
N GLY A 157 -24.69 22.40 9.09
CA GLY A 157 -25.54 23.35 9.81
C GLY A 157 -27.04 23.08 9.77
N ARG A 158 -27.49 21.82 9.59
CA ARG A 158 -28.93 21.47 9.69
C ARG A 158 -29.41 21.21 11.13
N THR A 159 -28.56 21.46 12.14
CA THR A 159 -28.80 21.16 13.56
C THR A 159 -28.04 22.12 14.50
N GLN A 160 -28.19 21.89 15.82
CA GLN A 160 -27.76 22.63 17.03
C GLN A 160 -26.32 23.21 17.14
N ILE A 161 -25.45 23.11 16.13
CA ILE A 161 -24.05 23.60 16.16
C ILE A 161 -23.88 24.63 15.04
N GLU A 162 -22.94 25.57 15.22
CA GLU A 162 -22.55 26.54 14.20
C GLU A 162 -22.30 25.84 12.85
N PRO A 163 -22.87 26.34 11.74
CA PRO A 163 -22.66 25.77 10.41
C PRO A 163 -21.17 25.69 10.09
N ASN A 164 -20.79 24.63 9.37
CA ASN A 164 -19.41 24.36 8.94
C ASN A 164 -18.43 24.01 10.08
N THR A 165 -18.94 23.43 11.17
CA THR A 165 -18.07 22.93 12.26
C THR A 165 -17.57 21.52 11.96
N GLU A 166 -16.26 21.29 12.04
CA GLU A 166 -15.66 19.95 12.01
C GLU A 166 -16.03 19.17 13.28
N THR A 167 -16.52 17.95 13.12
CA THR A 167 -17.12 17.17 14.21
C THR A 167 -16.36 15.90 14.55
N VAL A 168 -16.03 15.10 13.54
CA VAL A 168 -15.44 13.78 13.68
C VAL A 168 -14.35 13.61 12.64
N ILE A 169 -13.20 13.08 13.06
CA ILE A 169 -12.17 12.54 12.17
C ILE A 169 -12.19 11.01 12.24
N ALA A 170 -12.19 10.34 11.09
CA ALA A 170 -11.94 8.90 11.00
C ALA A 170 -10.56 8.62 10.41
N ILE A 171 -9.91 7.57 10.90
CA ILE A 171 -8.65 7.01 10.39
C ILE A 171 -8.95 5.63 9.82
N GLU A 172 -8.41 5.32 8.65
CA GLU A 172 -8.58 4.05 7.96
C GLU A 172 -8.22 2.81 8.79
N PRO A 173 -8.75 1.62 8.44
CA PRO A 173 -8.50 0.43 9.22
C PRO A 173 -7.06 -0.04 9.03
N VAL A 174 -6.35 -0.15 10.14
CA VAL A 174 -4.97 -0.64 10.22
C VAL A 174 -4.78 -1.47 11.49
N PRO A 175 -3.70 -2.25 11.60
CA PRO A 175 -3.33 -2.94 12.84
C PRO A 175 -3.32 -2.00 14.05
N ASP A 176 -3.73 -2.54 15.19
CA ASP A 176 -3.76 -1.82 16.47
C ASP A 176 -2.44 -1.09 16.79
N GLU A 177 -1.30 -1.73 16.54
CA GLU A 177 0.03 -1.18 16.77
C GLU A 177 0.34 0.09 15.95
N ILE A 178 -0.26 0.22 14.76
CA ILE A 178 -0.06 1.38 13.89
C ILE A 178 -0.89 2.55 14.39
N VAL A 179 -2.21 2.36 14.53
CA VAL A 179 -3.12 3.45 14.90
C VAL A 179 -2.94 3.91 16.36
N ASN A 180 -2.47 3.03 17.25
CA ASN A 180 -2.21 3.39 18.65
C ASN A 180 -1.01 4.35 18.79
N LYS A 181 -0.09 4.44 17.82
CA LYS A 181 0.96 5.48 17.81
C LYS A 181 0.39 6.89 17.72
N ILE A 182 -0.80 7.02 17.14
CA ILE A 182 -1.49 8.28 16.90
C ILE A 182 -2.53 8.54 17.99
N THR A 183 -3.29 7.51 18.35
CA THR A 183 -4.52 7.63 19.15
C THR A 183 -4.51 6.88 20.47
N GLY A 184 -3.41 6.19 20.82
CA GLY A 184 -3.35 5.27 21.97
C GLY A 184 -3.55 5.93 23.33
N GLN A 185 -3.25 7.23 23.44
CA GLN A 185 -3.45 8.04 24.64
C GLN A 185 -4.91 8.54 24.80
N LEU A 186 -5.73 8.45 23.76
CA LEU A 186 -7.09 8.97 23.78
C LEU A 186 -8.02 8.03 24.53
N LYS A 187 -9.04 8.60 25.17
CA LYS A 187 -10.04 7.85 25.93
C LYS A 187 -11.20 7.46 25.02
N LEU A 188 -11.89 6.37 25.35
CA LEU A 188 -13.19 6.04 24.76
C LEU A 188 -14.19 7.19 25.00
N LEU A 189 -15.05 7.42 24.00
CA LEU A 189 -16.08 8.45 24.02
C LEU A 189 -17.12 8.21 25.11
#